data_AF-A0A5B0Q3B8-F1
#
_entry.id   AF-A0A5B0Q3B8-F1
#
_cell.length_a   1.000
_cell.length_b   1.000
_cell.length_c   1.000
_cell.angle_alpha   90.00
_cell.angle_beta   90.00
_cell.angle_gamma   90.00
#
_symmetry.space_group_name_H-M   'P 1'
#
loop_
_entity.id
_entity.type
_entity.pdbx_description
1 polymer ?
#
loop_
_entity_poly.entity_id
_entity_poly.type
_entity_poly.pdbx_seq_one_letter_code
_entity_poly.pdbx_strand_id
1 'polypeptide(L)'
;MEMRDLLTSYGFDGEQTPIVKGSALCALEGKSPEIGVESIKQLMKATNEWLDQPVRDLDKPFLMPVEDVFSIPGQGTVVTGRVERGTVTKGTELELIGLRMNQKVALTGIEMSVRCRG
;
A
#
# COMPACT_ATOMS: atom_id res chain seq x y z
N MET A 1 0.67 10.15 -28.48
CA MET A 1 -0.18 8.98 -28.79
C MET A 1 0.33 7.74 -28.04
N GLU A 2 1.63 7.64 -27.75
CA GLU A 2 2.25 6.41 -27.18
C GLU A 2 1.71 5.90 -25.83
N MET A 3 1.39 6.76 -24.84
CA MET A 3 1.00 6.26 -23.51
C MET A 3 -0.35 5.52 -23.49
N ARG A 4 -1.35 6.00 -24.23
CA ARG A 4 -2.67 5.36 -24.26
C ARG A 4 -2.61 4.02 -24.99
N ASP A 5 -1.89 3.98 -26.10
CA ASP A 5 -1.67 2.75 -26.86
C ASP A 5 -0.93 1.70 -26.03
N LEU A 6 0.06 2.12 -25.23
CA LEU A 6 0.79 1.24 -24.33
C LEU A 6 -0.11 0.65 -23.24
N LEU A 7 -0.94 1.48 -22.59
CA LEU A 7 -1.90 1.02 -21.58
C LEU A 7 -2.84 -0.05 -22.16
N THR A 8 -3.40 0.24 -23.34
CA THR A 8 -4.26 -0.71 -24.06
C THR A 8 -3.52 -2.02 -24.40
N SER A 9 -2.25 -1.94 -24.81
CA SER A 9 -1.45 -3.13 -25.14
C SER A 9 -1.22 -4.06 -23.94
N TYR A 10 -1.18 -3.52 -22.72
CA TYR A 10 -1.05 -4.29 -21.48
C TYR A 10 -2.40 -4.68 -20.85
N GLY A 11 -3.53 -4.38 -21.52
CA GLY A 11 -4.87 -4.73 -21.05
C GLY A 11 -5.49 -3.74 -20.05
N PHE A 12 -4.92 -2.54 -19.91
CA PHE A 12 -5.55 -1.45 -19.15
C PHE A 12 -6.45 -0.60 -20.06
N ASP A 13 -7.37 0.16 -19.46
CA ASP A 13 -8.24 1.07 -20.21
C ASP A 13 -7.46 2.32 -20.65
N GLY A 14 -6.77 2.24 -21.78
CA GLY A 14 -6.00 3.35 -22.33
C GLY A 14 -6.84 4.56 -22.72
N GLU A 15 -8.13 4.42 -22.98
CA GLU A 15 -9.02 5.52 -23.39
C GLU A 15 -9.54 6.31 -22.19
N GLN A 16 -10.08 5.61 -21.18
CA GLN A 16 -10.70 6.25 -20.03
C GLN A 16 -9.72 6.58 -18.90
N THR A 17 -8.50 6.00 -18.91
CA THR A 17 -7.49 6.31 -17.88
C THR A 17 -7.26 7.83 -17.79
N PRO A 18 -7.45 8.44 -16.59
CA PRO A 18 -7.19 9.86 -16.37
C PRO A 18 -5.71 10.19 -16.55
N ILE A 19 -5.41 11.18 -17.38
CA ILE A 19 -4.04 11.67 -17.60
C ILE A 19 -4.01 13.16 -17.23
N VAL A 20 -3.34 13.48 -16.12
CA VAL A 20 -3.16 14.85 -15.64
C VAL A 20 -1.76 15.33 -16.02
N LYS A 21 -1.68 16.49 -16.67
CA LYS A 21 -0.42 17.09 -17.10
C LYS A 21 0.01 18.14 -16.07
N GLY A 22 1.26 18.09 -15.65
CA GLY A 22 1.79 19.00 -14.64
C GLY A 22 3.30 18.85 -14.44
N SER A 23 3.82 19.58 -13.45
CA SER A 23 5.22 19.58 -13.04
C SER A 23 5.29 19.44 -11.51
N ALA A 24 5.79 18.28 -11.07
CA ALA A 24 6.03 18.01 -9.65
C ALA A 24 7.07 18.97 -9.05
N LEU A 25 8.05 19.42 -9.84
CA LEU A 25 9.05 20.40 -9.41
C LEU A 25 8.40 21.76 -9.13
N CYS A 26 7.52 22.23 -10.03
CA CYS A 26 6.78 23.48 -9.83
C CYS A 26 5.88 23.40 -8.59
N ALA A 27 5.26 22.25 -8.33
CA ALA A 27 4.48 22.01 -7.13
C ALA A 27 5.34 22.09 -5.85
N LEU A 28 6.53 21.47 -5.86
CA LEU A 28 7.44 21.45 -4.72
C LEU A 28 8.04 22.82 -4.43
N GLU A 29 8.41 23.57 -5.47
CA GLU A 29 9.01 24.90 -5.37
C GLU A 29 7.99 26.04 -5.21
N GLY A 30 6.68 25.73 -5.26
CA GLY A 30 5.61 26.74 -5.17
C GLY A 30 5.55 27.70 -6.37
N LYS A 31 6.07 27.30 -7.53
CA LYS A 31 6.08 28.10 -8.76
C LYS A 31 4.95 27.65 -9.70
N SER A 32 4.42 28.59 -10.49
CA SER A 32 3.41 28.33 -11.53
C SER A 32 2.27 27.39 -11.08
N PRO A 33 1.36 27.86 -10.20
CA PRO A 33 0.38 27.02 -9.52
C PRO A 33 -0.49 26.15 -10.45
N GLU A 34 -0.80 26.63 -11.65
CA GLU A 34 -1.61 25.93 -12.65
C GLU A 34 -1.00 24.60 -13.08
N ILE A 35 0.31 24.57 -13.32
CA ILE A 35 1.04 23.34 -13.69
C ILE A 35 1.68 22.66 -12.48
N GLY A 36 1.74 23.34 -11.33
CA GLY A 36 2.29 22.82 -10.08
C GLY A 36 1.21 22.25 -9.18
N VAL A 37 0.91 22.97 -8.10
CA VAL A 37 0.01 22.52 -7.02
C VAL A 37 -1.38 22.13 -7.54
N GLU A 38 -1.94 22.86 -8.50
CA GLU A 38 -3.28 22.57 -9.00
C GLU A 38 -3.33 21.26 -9.80
N SER A 39 -2.30 20.99 -10.60
CA SER A 39 -2.17 19.70 -11.30
C SER A 39 -2.07 18.52 -10.33
N ILE A 40 -1.40 18.69 -9.18
CA ILE A 40 -1.30 17.65 -8.15
C ILE A 40 -2.66 17.43 -7.48
N LYS A 41 -3.42 18.50 -7.20
CA LYS A 41 -4.78 18.38 -6.67
C LYS A 41 -5.71 17.66 -7.65
N GLN A 42 -5.62 17.99 -8.94
CA GLN A 42 -6.36 17.31 -9.99
C GLN A 42 -5.99 15.83 -10.08
N LEU A 43 -4.70 15.50 -9.97
CA LEU A 43 -4.22 14.11 -9.93
C LEU A 43 -4.83 13.37 -8.74
N MET A 44 -4.75 13.92 -7.53
CA MET A 44 -5.31 13.31 -6.32
C MET A 44 -6.83 13.12 -6.43
N LYS A 45 -7.54 14.08 -7.03
CA LYS A 45 -8.97 13.97 -7.29
C LYS A 45 -9.27 12.83 -8.27
N ALA A 46 -8.56 12.78 -9.40
CA ALA A 46 -8.71 11.71 -10.37
C ALA A 46 -8.41 10.33 -9.78
N THR A 47 -7.39 10.21 -8.91
CA THR A 47 -7.10 8.97 -8.18
C THR A 47 -8.26 8.53 -7.30
N ASN A 48 -8.85 9.46 -6.53
CA ASN A 48 -9.98 9.15 -5.64
C ASN A 48 -11.27 8.78 -6.40
N GLU A 49 -11.49 9.36 -7.58
CA GLU A 49 -12.69 9.12 -8.40
C GLU A 49 -12.57 7.88 -9.29
N TRP A 50 -11.36 7.57 -9.78
CA TRP A 50 -11.11 6.48 -10.73
C TRP A 50 -10.78 5.15 -10.06
N LEU A 51 -10.14 5.17 -8.89
CA LEU A 51 -9.76 3.95 -8.20
C LEU A 51 -10.82 3.56 -7.18
N ASP A 52 -11.40 2.38 -7.36
CA ASP A 52 -12.24 1.78 -6.33
C ASP A 52 -11.42 1.44 -5.09
N GLN A 53 -12.02 1.67 -3.92
CA GLN A 53 -11.41 1.23 -2.68
C GLN A 53 -11.41 -0.31 -2.64
N PRO A 54 -10.24 -0.95 -2.44
CA PRO A 54 -10.18 -2.39 -2.41
C PRO A 54 -11.02 -2.94 -1.26
N VAL A 55 -11.84 -3.94 -1.56
CA VAL A 55 -12.65 -4.63 -0.55
C VAL A 55 -11.72 -5.30 0.46
N ARG A 56 -11.94 -5.02 1.75
CA ARG A 56 -11.19 -5.68 2.83
C ARG A 56 -11.93 -6.95 3.24
N ASP A 57 -11.31 -8.08 2.98
CA ASP A 57 -11.84 -9.39 3.38
C ASP A 57 -11.56 -9.66 4.86
N LEU A 58 -12.32 -9.04 5.77
CA LEU A 58 -12.08 -9.13 7.22
C LEU A 58 -12.50 -10.48 7.82
N ASP A 59 -13.44 -11.18 7.18
CA ASP A 59 -13.99 -12.46 7.67
C ASP A 59 -13.12 -13.68 7.29
N LYS A 60 -12.15 -13.49 6.39
CA LYS A 60 -11.24 -14.57 6.00
C LYS A 60 -10.21 -14.86 7.10
N PRO A 61 -9.60 -16.06 7.13
CA PRO A 61 -8.49 -16.33 8.02
C PRO A 61 -7.35 -15.32 7.81
N PHE A 62 -6.76 -14.86 8.92
CA PHE A 62 -5.65 -13.91 8.91
C PHE A 62 -4.51 -14.42 8.03
N LEU A 63 -4.05 -13.57 7.12
CA LEU A 63 -2.87 -13.83 6.30
C LEU A 63 -2.09 -12.54 6.12
N MET A 64 -0.81 -12.61 6.42
CA MET A 64 0.14 -11.51 6.29
C MET A 64 1.45 -12.06 5.73
N PRO A 65 1.82 -11.68 4.49
CA PRO A 65 3.16 -11.94 3.97
C PRO A 65 4.21 -11.24 4.83
N VAL A 66 5.30 -11.93 5.13
CA VAL A 66 6.44 -11.34 5.85
C VAL A 66 7.32 -10.60 4.83
N GLU A 67 7.46 -9.29 5.01
CA GLU A 67 8.30 -8.42 4.19
C GLU A 67 9.72 -8.30 4.77
N ASP A 68 9.83 -8.11 6.09
CA ASP A 68 11.12 -7.99 6.78
C ASP A 68 11.02 -8.51 8.22
N VAL A 69 12.17 -8.84 8.81
CA VAL A 69 12.29 -9.42 10.16
C VAL A 69 13.36 -8.69 10.95
N PHE A 70 12.96 -8.15 12.09
CA PHE A 70 13.82 -7.46 13.03
C PHE A 70 13.93 -8.25 14.34
N SER A 71 15.08 -8.17 15.01
CA SER A 71 15.24 -8.66 16.38
C SER A 71 15.53 -7.46 17.27
N ILE A 72 14.56 -7.09 18.10
CA ILE A 72 14.67 -5.94 19.00
C ILE A 72 15.06 -6.46 20.40
N PRO A 73 16.21 -6.03 20.94
CA PRO A 73 16.64 -6.42 22.28
C PRO A 73 15.56 -6.09 23.32
N GLY A 74 15.14 -7.09 24.09
CA GLY A 74 14.14 -6.94 25.15
C GLY A 74 12.67 -7.04 24.71
N GLN A 75 12.37 -7.02 23.40
CA GLN A 75 11.01 -7.19 22.87
C GLN A 75 10.84 -8.48 22.05
N GLY A 76 11.93 -9.01 21.49
CA GLY A 76 11.94 -10.26 20.72
C GLY A 76 11.98 -10.03 19.21
N THR A 77 11.50 -11.02 18.45
CA THR A 77 11.44 -10.96 16.99
C THR A 77 10.19 -10.23 16.53
N VAL A 78 10.36 -9.22 15.69
CA VAL A 78 9.29 -8.43 15.08
C VAL A 78 9.28 -8.71 13.59
N VAL A 79 8.13 -9.10 13.05
CA VAL A 79 7.91 -9.29 11.62
C VAL A 79 7.08 -8.12 11.09
N THR A 80 7.47 -7.58 9.95
CA THR A 80 6.71 -6.51 9.28
C THR A 80 6.10 -7.03 7.99
N GLY A 81 4.93 -6.50 7.66
CA GLY A 81 4.23 -6.83 6.42
C GLY A 81 2.86 -6.17 6.35
N ARG A 82 2.32 -6.08 5.14
CA ARG A 82 0.93 -5.68 4.94
C ARG A 82 0.00 -6.87 5.17
N VAL A 83 -1.00 -6.68 6.04
CA VAL A 83 -2.10 -7.65 6.21
C VAL A 83 -2.86 -7.75 4.88
N GLU A 84 -2.92 -8.96 4.31
CA GLU A 84 -3.58 -9.23 3.04
C GLU A 84 -5.07 -9.47 3.24
N ARG A 85 -5.43 -10.22 4.28
CA ARG A 85 -6.83 -10.54 4.63
C ARG A 85 -6.97 -10.94 6.10
N GLY A 86 -8.21 -10.93 6.57
CA GLY A 86 -8.60 -11.32 7.92
C GLY A 86 -8.26 -10.29 8.98
N THR A 87 -8.53 -10.67 10.22
CA THR A 87 -8.24 -9.87 11.42
C THR A 87 -7.48 -10.71 12.43
N VAL A 88 -6.63 -10.06 13.22
CA VAL A 88 -5.89 -10.71 14.30
C VAL A 88 -5.92 -9.81 15.54
N THR A 89 -6.01 -10.45 16.71
CA THR A 89 -5.95 -9.78 18.00
C THR A 89 -4.74 -10.28 18.78
N LYS A 90 -4.22 -9.44 19.68
CA LYS A 90 -3.13 -9.81 20.58
C LYS A 90 -3.49 -11.08 21.35
N GLY A 91 -2.55 -12.01 21.44
CA GLY A 91 -2.74 -13.31 22.09
C GLY A 91 -3.27 -14.41 21.16
N THR A 92 -3.58 -14.10 19.89
CA THR A 92 -3.95 -15.13 18.90
C THR A 92 -2.74 -16.00 18.57
N GLU A 93 -2.95 -17.32 18.51
CA GLU A 93 -1.96 -18.24 17.96
C GLU A 93 -1.96 -18.16 16.43
N LEU A 94 -0.77 -18.04 15.85
CA LEU A 94 -0.53 -17.94 14.42
C LEU A 94 0.37 -19.09 13.97
N GLU A 95 0.28 -19.43 12.69
CA GLU A 95 1.17 -20.39 12.06
C GLU A 95 2.04 -19.66 11.03
N LEU A 96 3.35 -19.72 11.21
CA LEU A 96 4.31 -19.26 10.22
C LEU A 96 4.44 -20.35 9.15
N ILE A 97 4.04 -20.04 7.92
CA ILE A 97 4.01 -20.98 6.80
C ILE A 97 5.11 -20.61 5.81
N GLY A 98 6.06 -21.52 5.56
CA GLY A 98 7.11 -21.33 4.54
C GLY A 98 8.38 -22.16 4.73
N LEU A 99 9.26 -22.13 3.72
CA LEU A 99 10.68 -22.58 3.73
C LEU A 99 11.03 -24.00 4.23
N ARG A 100 10.04 -24.86 4.55
CA ARG A 100 10.07 -26.32 4.85
C ARG A 100 9.48 -26.71 6.21
N MET A 101 9.09 -25.76 7.07
CA MET A 101 8.47 -26.08 8.36
C MET A 101 7.39 -25.06 8.71
N ASN A 102 6.25 -25.57 9.15
CA ASN A 102 5.26 -24.73 9.79
C ASN A 102 5.54 -24.67 11.29
N GLN A 103 5.57 -23.46 11.85
CA GLN A 103 5.78 -23.26 13.27
C GLN A 103 4.61 -22.46 13.86
N LYS A 104 4.07 -22.94 14.98
CA LYS A 104 3.08 -22.20 15.75
C LYS A 104 3.78 -21.15 16.62
N VAL A 105 3.27 -19.93 16.58
CA VAL A 105 3.78 -18.79 17.34
C VAL A 105 2.62 -18.04 17.99
N ALA A 106 2.84 -17.46 19.17
CA ALA A 106 1.84 -16.63 19.83
C ALA A 106 2.13 -15.16 19.55
N LEU A 107 1.11 -14.42 19.10
CA LEU A 107 1.24 -12.98 18.84
C LEU A 107 1.25 -12.19 20.17
N THR A 108 2.41 -11.67 20.56
CA THR A 108 2.60 -10.95 21.83
C THR A 108 2.29 -9.46 21.76
N GLY A 109 2.38 -8.85 20.57
CA GLY A 109 2.17 -7.42 20.36
C GLY A 109 1.84 -7.11 18.91
N ILE A 110 1.14 -5.99 18.69
CA ILE A 110 0.82 -5.46 17.37
C ILE A 110 1.19 -3.98 17.42
N GLU A 111 2.00 -3.53 16.47
CA GLU A 111 2.32 -2.13 16.28
C GLU A 111 1.96 -1.72 14.85
N MET A 112 1.39 -0.51 14.69
CA MET A 112 1.14 0.09 13.39
C MET A 112 1.97 1.34 13.25
N SER A 113 2.95 1.31 12.33
CA SER A 113 3.68 2.51 11.96
C SER A 113 2.90 3.27 10.88
N VAL A 114 1.91 4.06 11.29
CA VAL A 114 1.31 5.10 10.43
C VAL A 114 2.03 6.41 10.74
N ARG A 115 3.32 6.48 10.42
CA ARG A 115 4.07 7.73 10.49
C ARG A 115 4.79 7.96 9.18
N CYS A 116 4.05 8.49 8.20
CA CYS A 116 4.67 9.45 7.29
C CYS A 116 5.18 10.59 8.18
N ARG A 117 6.49 10.63 8.42
CA ARG A 117 7.14 11.82 8.98
C ARG A 117 6.87 12.95 7.99
N GLY A 118 5.90 13.79 8.31
CA GLY A 118 5.76 15.11 7.72
C GLY A 118 6.85 16.05 8.22
#